data_AF-A0A4Y2GLE5-F1
#
_entry.id   AF-A0A4Y2GLE5-F1
#
_cell.length_a   1.000
_cell.length_b   1.000
_cell.length_c   1.000
_cell.angle_alpha   90.00
_cell.angle_beta   90.00
_cell.angle_gamma   90.00
#
_symmetry.space_group_name_H-M   'P 1'
#
loop_
_entity.id
_entity.type
_entity.pdbx_description
1 polymer ?
#
loop_
_entity_poly.entity_id
_entity_poly.type
_entity_poly.pdbx_seq_one_letter_code
_entity_poly.pdbx_strand_id
1 'polypeptide(L)'
;MLQLYAVPQFPEGVIFEQDGAPPHYGNIVREFLDTTFPQGRIGRGAVMAWSPRSPDITPLDFYLWGYVKQHVYSEHINDINRLKQRITDVIDSVTPDVLTRVWEELDYRLDVWSNKWSPHRTALNRYANLDSFPFIW
;
A
#
# COMPACT_ATOMS: atom_id res chain seq x y z
N MET A 1 1.51 -20.20 -4.87
CA MET A 1 1.18 -19.54 -3.59
C MET A 1 0.08 -18.50 -3.78
N LEU A 2 0.31 -17.35 -4.44
CA LEU A 2 -0.75 -16.34 -4.67
C LEU A 2 -1.96 -16.85 -5.47
N GLN A 3 -1.73 -17.65 -6.51
CA GLN A 3 -2.77 -18.28 -7.34
C GLN A 3 -3.81 -19.10 -6.55
N LEU A 4 -3.39 -19.75 -5.46
CA LEU A 4 -4.25 -20.69 -4.72
C LEU A 4 -5.04 -20.03 -3.60
N TYR A 5 -4.59 -18.85 -3.13
CA TYR A 5 -5.15 -18.22 -1.94
C TYR A 5 -5.71 -16.83 -2.18
N ALA A 6 -5.04 -15.99 -2.99
CA ALA A 6 -5.39 -14.58 -3.16
C ALA A 6 -6.19 -14.32 -4.44
N VAL A 7 -5.78 -14.92 -5.57
CA VAL A 7 -6.41 -14.66 -6.88
C VAL A 7 -7.92 -14.94 -6.93
N PRO A 8 -8.44 -16.05 -6.38
CA PRO A 8 -9.87 -16.34 -6.43
C PRO A 8 -10.73 -15.34 -5.65
N GLN A 9 -10.14 -14.43 -4.87
CA GLN A 9 -10.84 -13.49 -4.00
C GLN A 9 -10.95 -12.08 -4.58
N PHE A 10 -10.25 -11.76 -5.66
CA PHE A 10 -10.29 -10.42 -6.25
C PHE A 10 -11.46 -10.27 -7.24
N PRO A 11 -12.28 -9.21 -7.14
CA PRO A 11 -13.26 -8.89 -8.17
C PRO A 11 -12.57 -8.46 -9.48
N GLU A 12 -13.32 -8.47 -10.58
CA GLU A 12 -12.83 -7.87 -11.84
C GLU A 12 -12.56 -6.37 -11.65
N GLY A 13 -11.55 -5.86 -12.35
CA GLY A 13 -11.18 -4.43 -12.31
C GLY A 13 -10.32 -4.01 -11.10
N VAL A 14 -9.76 -4.95 -10.34
CA VAL A 14 -8.79 -4.63 -9.28
C VAL A 14 -7.50 -4.07 -9.86
N ILE A 15 -7.02 -3.00 -9.25
CA ILE A 15 -5.68 -2.46 -9.49
C ILE A 15 -4.74 -3.04 -8.43
N PHE A 16 -3.67 -3.70 -8.88
CA PHE A 16 -2.65 -4.29 -8.04
C PHE A 16 -1.40 -3.42 -8.01
N GLU A 17 -1.07 -2.88 -6.84
CA GLU A 17 0.14 -2.09 -6.61
C GLU A 17 1.25 -2.97 -6.01
N GLN A 18 2.47 -2.88 -6.55
CA GLN A 18 3.66 -3.52 -6.00
C GLN A 18 4.89 -2.61 -6.11
N ASP A 19 5.71 -2.60 -5.06
CA ASP A 19 6.95 -1.86 -5.02
C ASP A 19 8.01 -2.44 -5.99
N GLY A 20 9.05 -1.64 -6.24
CA GLY A 20 10.08 -1.95 -7.23
C GLY A 20 11.17 -2.93 -6.78
N ALA A 21 11.00 -3.68 -5.68
CA ALA A 21 12.03 -4.56 -5.14
C ALA A 21 12.46 -5.64 -6.16
N PRO A 22 13.76 -6.02 -6.23
CA PRO A 22 14.25 -6.98 -7.22
C PRO A 22 13.49 -8.31 -7.31
N PRO A 23 13.06 -8.95 -6.19
CA PRO A 23 12.26 -10.18 -6.26
C PRO A 23 10.91 -10.00 -6.97
N HIS A 24 10.36 -8.78 -6.97
CA HIS A 24 9.06 -8.45 -7.56
C HIS A 24 9.13 -8.21 -9.07
N TYR A 25 10.35 -8.06 -9.61
CA TYR A 25 10.57 -7.80 -11.04
C TYR A 25 10.91 -9.06 -11.86
N GLY A 26 10.89 -10.25 -11.26
CA GLY A 26 11.13 -11.50 -11.97
C GLY A 26 10.11 -11.76 -13.08
N ASN A 27 10.53 -12.35 -14.20
CA ASN A 27 9.65 -12.63 -15.34
C ASN A 27 8.42 -13.45 -14.95
N ILE A 28 8.60 -14.49 -14.13
CA ILE A 28 7.51 -15.35 -13.64
C ILE A 28 6.46 -14.53 -12.86
N VAL A 29 6.90 -13.57 -12.06
CA VAL A 29 5.99 -12.70 -11.29
C VAL A 29 5.24 -11.76 -12.23
N ARG A 30 5.93 -11.15 -13.20
CA ARG A 30 5.30 -10.23 -14.16
C ARG A 30 4.27 -10.93 -15.05
N GLU A 31 4.64 -12.06 -15.65
CA GLU A 31 3.72 -12.87 -16.48
C GLU A 31 2.46 -13.28 -15.71
N PHE A 32 2.63 -13.68 -14.44
CA PHE A 32 1.52 -14.01 -13.57
C PHE A 32 0.62 -12.80 -13.29
N LEU A 33 1.20 -11.64 -12.94
CA LEU A 33 0.43 -10.44 -12.64
C LEU A 33 -0.24 -9.85 -13.87
N ASP A 34 0.41 -9.86 -15.04
CA ASP A 34 -0.17 -9.36 -16.28
C ASP A 34 -1.35 -10.24 -16.75
N THR A 35 -1.29 -11.55 -16.47
CA THR A 35 -2.40 -12.48 -16.72
C THR A 35 -3.55 -12.29 -15.73
N THR A 36 -3.24 -12.02 -14.46
CA THR A 36 -4.24 -11.94 -13.38
C THR A 36 -4.91 -10.58 -13.32
N PHE A 37 -4.17 -9.50 -13.59
CA PHE A 37 -4.62 -8.11 -13.52
C PHE A 37 -4.31 -7.41 -14.85
N PRO A 38 -5.00 -7.78 -15.94
CA PRO A 38 -4.73 -7.21 -17.26
C PRO A 38 -4.91 -5.69 -17.23
N GLN A 39 -3.83 -4.95 -17.53
CA GLN A 39 -3.75 -3.48 -17.45
C GLN A 39 -3.98 -2.87 -16.06
N GLY A 40 -4.22 -3.70 -15.03
CA GLY A 40 -4.48 -3.28 -13.65
C GLY A 40 -3.24 -3.24 -12.76
N ARG A 41 -2.03 -3.44 -13.29
CA ARG A 41 -0.82 -3.40 -12.47
C ARG A 41 -0.25 -1.99 -12.36
N ILE A 42 0.03 -1.57 -11.13
CA ILE A 42 0.87 -0.42 -10.78
C ILE A 42 2.22 -0.96 -10.27
N GLY A 43 3.32 -0.49 -10.85
CA GLY A 43 4.66 -0.86 -10.40
C GLY A 43 5.73 -0.78 -11.48
N ARG A 44 6.92 -1.32 -11.19
CA ARG A 44 8.04 -1.28 -12.12
C ARG A 44 7.72 -2.08 -13.40
N GLY A 45 7.78 -1.40 -14.55
CA GLY A 45 7.54 -1.99 -15.87
C GLY A 45 6.06 -2.35 -16.13
N ALA A 46 5.14 -1.75 -15.39
CA ALA A 46 3.69 -1.91 -15.60
C ALA A 46 3.14 -0.81 -16.52
N VAL A 47 1.89 -0.97 -16.97
CA VAL A 47 1.18 0.06 -17.77
C VAL A 47 1.06 1.35 -16.96
N MET A 48 0.74 1.24 -15.67
CA MET A 48 0.79 2.35 -14.72
C MET A 48 2.15 2.34 -14.03
N ALA A 49 3.08 3.14 -14.57
CA ALA A 49 4.42 3.22 -14.01
C ALA A 49 4.40 3.90 -12.63
N TRP A 50 4.95 3.21 -11.64
CA TRP A 50 5.16 3.75 -10.30
C TRP A 50 6.60 4.24 -10.14
N SER A 51 6.80 5.35 -9.44
CA SER A 51 8.14 5.89 -9.20
C SER A 51 8.98 4.90 -8.39
N PRO A 52 10.25 4.64 -8.77
CA PRO A 52 11.15 3.81 -7.97
C PRO A 52 11.33 4.40 -6.57
N ARG A 53 11.37 3.53 -5.54
CA ARG A 53 11.71 3.90 -4.14
C ARG A 53 10.86 5.04 -3.58
N SER A 54 9.54 4.97 -3.76
CA SER A 54 8.62 5.98 -3.24
C SER A 54 7.77 5.36 -2.12
N PRO A 55 8.35 5.08 -0.93
CA PRO A 55 7.58 4.55 0.21
C PRO A 55 6.47 5.53 0.63
N ASP A 56 6.67 6.82 0.35
CA ASP A 56 5.70 7.87 0.63
C ASP A 56 4.39 7.75 -0.15
N ILE A 57 4.32 6.93 -1.18
CA ILE A 57 3.08 6.72 -1.96
C ILE A 57 2.57 5.29 -1.84
N THR A 58 3.25 4.39 -1.12
CA THR A 58 2.75 3.02 -0.90
C THR A 58 1.96 2.96 0.41
N PRO A 59 0.63 2.75 0.42
CA PRO A 59 -0.18 2.71 1.65
C PRO A 59 0.29 1.69 2.69
N LEU A 60 0.83 0.57 2.22
CA LEU A 60 1.41 -0.44 3.11
C LEU A 60 2.64 0.09 3.85
N ASP A 61 3.48 0.89 3.19
CA ASP A 61 4.74 1.38 3.76
C ASP A 61 4.53 2.60 4.66
N PHE A 62 3.77 3.60 4.21
CA PHE A 62 3.59 4.83 5.01
C PHE A 62 2.62 4.66 6.18
N TYR A 63 1.71 3.67 6.11
CA TYR A 63 0.70 3.44 7.15
C TYR A 63 0.76 2.04 7.75
N LEU A 64 0.40 1.00 6.99
CA LEU A 64 0.05 -0.30 7.57
C LEU A 64 1.20 -0.93 8.36
N TRP A 65 2.42 -0.96 7.80
CA TRP A 65 3.54 -1.60 8.47
C TRP A 65 3.99 -0.87 9.73
N GLY A 66 3.86 0.46 9.76
CA GLY A 66 4.09 1.26 10.97
C GLY A 66 3.05 0.95 12.05
N TYR A 67 1.77 0.99 11.65
CA TYR A 67 0.64 0.68 12.53
C TYR A 67 0.74 -0.73 13.12
N VAL A 68 0.94 -1.75 12.27
CA VAL A 68 1.02 -3.16 12.70
C VAL A 68 2.20 -3.35 13.64
N LYS A 69 3.39 -2.84 13.32
CA LYS A 69 4.56 -2.97 14.20
C LYS A 69 4.31 -2.35 15.57
N GLN A 70 3.74 -1.14 15.62
CA GLN A 70 3.46 -0.45 16.88
C GLN A 70 2.52 -1.26 17.78
N HIS A 71 1.46 -1.83 17.21
CA HIS A 71 0.47 -2.58 17.99
C HIS A 71 0.93 -3.99 18.32
N VAL A 72 1.58 -4.68 17.39
CA VAL A 72 2.13 -6.04 17.59
C VAL A 72 3.29 -6.04 18.58
N TYR A 73 4.04 -4.96 18.74
CA TYR A 73 5.14 -4.88 19.71
C TYR A 73 4.82 -4.05 20.96
N SER A 74 3.55 -3.68 21.17
CA SER A 74 3.07 -3.04 22.41
C SER A 74 3.22 -3.92 23.66
N GLU A 75 3.44 -5.22 23.48
CA GLU A 75 3.66 -6.21 24.53
C GLU A 75 4.79 -7.12 24.09
N HIS A 76 5.47 -7.75 25.06
CA HIS A 76 6.53 -8.70 24.79
C HIS A 76 5.96 -9.99 24.18
N ILE A 77 6.53 -10.42 23.04
CA ILE A 77 6.14 -11.66 22.36
C ILE A 77 7.25 -12.69 22.50
N ASN A 78 6.92 -13.83 23.11
CA ASN A 78 7.86 -14.94 23.37
C ASN A 78 7.71 -16.13 22.41
N ASP A 79 6.68 -16.14 21.58
CA ASP A 79 6.31 -17.31 20.76
C ASP A 79 5.77 -16.90 19.39
N ILE A 80 6.05 -17.74 18.38
CA ILE A 80 5.67 -17.48 16.99
C ILE A 80 4.16 -17.59 16.76
N ASN A 81 3.44 -18.45 17.48
CA ASN A 81 1.99 -18.56 17.35
C ASN A 81 1.33 -17.32 17.96
N ARG A 82 1.84 -16.84 19.10
CA ARG A 82 1.39 -15.56 19.67
C ARG A 82 1.67 -14.39 18.73
N LEU A 83 2.82 -14.38 18.04
CA LEU A 83 3.12 -13.37 17.02
C LEU A 83 2.11 -13.40 15.88
N LYS A 84 1.84 -14.58 15.30
CA LYS A 84 0.87 -14.75 14.22
C LYS A 84 -0.52 -14.29 14.64
N GLN A 85 -0.99 -14.72 15.82
CA GLN A 85 -2.29 -14.33 16.34
C GLN A 85 -2.38 -12.80 16.51
N ARG A 86 -1.37 -12.17 17.09
CA ARG A 86 -1.33 -10.71 17.27
C ARG A 86 -1.35 -9.96 15.95
N ILE A 87 -0.62 -10.44 14.93
CA ILE A 87 -0.67 -9.84 13.60
C ILE A 87 -2.09 -9.93 13.04
N THR A 88 -2.74 -11.11 13.12
CA THR A 88 -4.13 -11.28 12.68
C THR A 88 -5.08 -10.35 13.43
N ASP A 89 -5.02 -10.32 14.78
CA ASP A 89 -5.90 -9.49 15.61
C ASP A 89 -5.76 -7.99 15.28
N VAL A 90 -4.54 -7.52 15.01
CA VAL A 90 -4.26 -6.12 14.65
C VAL A 90 -4.69 -5.79 13.23
N ILE A 91 -4.60 -6.74 12.30
CA ILE A 91 -5.13 -6.55 10.94
C ILE A 91 -6.66 -6.51 10.98
N ASP A 92 -7.28 -7.41 11.75
CA ASP A 92 -8.74 -7.50 11.90
C ASP A 92 -9.33 -6.28 12.64
N SER A 93 -8.52 -5.55 13.41
CA SER A 93 -8.95 -4.32 14.08
C SER A 93 -8.94 -3.08 13.17
N VAL A 94 -8.38 -3.17 11.96
CA VAL A 94 -8.38 -2.06 10.99
C VAL A 94 -9.79 -1.84 10.48
N THR A 95 -10.38 -0.69 10.85
CA THR A 95 -11.75 -0.36 10.47
C THR A 95 -11.84 0.22 9.05
N PRO A 96 -13.02 0.14 8.40
CA PRO A 96 -13.24 0.80 7.11
C PRO A 96 -12.93 2.31 7.13
N ASP A 97 -13.25 3.00 8.24
CA ASP A 97 -12.96 4.43 8.37
C ASP A 97 -11.47 4.75 8.32
N VAL A 98 -10.64 3.87 8.90
CA VAL A 98 -9.18 3.98 8.81
C VAL A 98 -8.72 3.83 7.36
N LEU A 99 -9.27 2.86 6.63
CA LEU A 99 -8.95 2.65 5.23
C LEU A 99 -9.34 3.86 4.38
N THR A 100 -10.51 4.46 4.61
CA THR A 100 -10.93 5.69 3.92
C THR A 100 -9.93 6.82 4.11
N ARG A 101 -9.45 7.04 5.35
CA ARG A 101 -8.45 8.09 5.61
C ARG A 101 -7.09 7.81 4.95
N VAL A 102 -6.69 6.54 4.89
CA VAL A 102 -5.46 6.13 4.18
C VAL A 102 -5.57 6.43 2.69
N TRP A 103 -6.76 6.23 2.09
CA TRP A 103 -7.01 6.60 0.70
C TRP A 103 -6.96 8.12 0.48
N GLU A 104 -7.58 8.91 1.35
CA GLU A 104 -7.51 10.38 1.29
C GLU A 104 -6.07 10.89 1.40
N GLU A 105 -5.27 10.29 2.29
CA GLU A 105 -3.85 10.62 2.47
C GLU A 105 -3.01 10.22 1.24
N LEU A 106 -3.32 9.08 0.61
CA LEU A 106 -2.68 8.68 -0.65
C LEU A 106 -2.96 9.69 -1.77
N ASP A 107 -4.21 10.13 -1.93
CA ASP A 107 -4.59 11.15 -2.91
C ASP A 107 -3.80 12.44 -2.68
N TYR A 108 -3.71 12.89 -1.43
CA TYR A 108 -2.91 14.06 -1.05
C TYR A 108 -1.42 13.88 -1.41
N ARG A 109 -0.83 12.73 -1.09
CA ARG A 109 0.58 12.43 -1.39
C ARG A 109 0.85 12.37 -2.90
N LEU A 110 -0.08 11.82 -3.67
CA LEU A 110 -0.01 11.80 -5.14
C LEU A 110 -0.10 13.22 -5.73
N ASP A 111 -0.96 14.08 -5.18
CA ASP A 111 -1.05 15.49 -5.58
C ASP A 111 0.26 16.24 -5.29
N VAL A 112 0.81 16.10 -4.08
CA VAL A 112 2.10 16.70 -3.70
C VAL A 112 3.22 16.21 -4.62
N TRP A 113 3.27 14.91 -4.88
CA TRP A 113 4.25 14.31 -5.79
C TRP A 113 4.11 14.87 -7.22
N SER A 114 2.89 14.91 -7.75
CA SER A 114 2.59 15.45 -9.09
C SER A 114 3.03 16.92 -9.23
N ASN A 115 2.77 17.74 -8.22
CA ASN A 115 3.16 19.16 -8.21
C ASN A 115 4.67 19.36 -8.12
N LYS A 116 5.38 18.47 -7.42
CA LYS A 116 6.84 18.52 -7.28
C LYS A 116 7.57 18.15 -8.58
N TRP A 117 7.00 17.25 -9.38
CA TRP A 117 7.63 16.75 -10.60
C TRP A 117 7.03 17.29 -11.90
N SER A 118 5.88 17.97 -11.85
CA SER A 118 5.23 18.60 -13.01
C SER A 118 4.59 19.95 -12.61
N PRO A 119 5.36 21.06 -12.63
CA PRO A 119 4.97 22.35 -12.04
C PRO A 119 3.80 23.10 -12.73
N HIS A 120 3.09 22.46 -13.66
CA HIS A 120 2.01 23.08 -14.44
C HIS A 120 0.59 22.55 -14.13
N ARG A 121 0.41 21.75 -13.08
CA ARG A 121 -0.93 21.41 -12.57
C ARG A 121 -1.18 22.13 -11.25
N THR A 122 -2.22 22.96 -11.22
CA THR A 122 -2.64 23.68 -10.02
C THR A 122 -3.28 22.71 -9.04
N ALA A 123 -2.72 22.58 -7.84
CA ALA A 123 -3.30 21.80 -6.74
C ALA A 123 -4.71 22.31 -6.42
N LEU A 124 -5.72 21.44 -6.47
CA LEU A 124 -7.05 21.75 -5.96
C LEU A 124 -6.98 21.67 -4.44
N ASN A 125 -7.01 22.83 -3.80
CA ASN A 125 -6.97 22.99 -2.36
C ASN A 125 -8.24 22.37 -1.73
N ARG A 126 -8.16 21.12 -1.26
CA ARG A 126 -9.08 20.48 -0.31
C ARG A 126 -8.22 19.68 0.66
N TYR A 127 -8.74 19.38 1.84
CA TYR A 127 -8.04 18.79 3.00
C TYR A 127 -7.30 19.78 3.91
N ALA A 128 -8.01 20.84 4.33
CA ALA A 128 -7.73 21.49 5.61
C ALA A 128 -8.39 20.66 6.73
N ASN A 129 -7.64 19.73 7.32
CA ASN A 129 -7.75 19.18 8.69
C ASN A 129 -7.12 17.77 8.75
N LEU A 130 -5.79 17.70 8.74
CA LEU A 130 -5.03 16.48 9.04
C LEU A 130 -4.06 16.72 10.22
N ASP A 131 -4.44 17.56 11.19
CA ASP A 131 -3.64 17.89 12.37
C ASP A 131 -3.51 16.71 13.38
N SER A 132 -3.67 15.46 12.95
CA SER A 132 -3.50 14.28 13.82
C SER A 132 -3.19 13.00 13.05
N PHE A 133 -2.16 13.00 12.20
CA PHE A 133 -1.50 11.76 11.79
C PHE A 133 0.00 11.84 12.11
N PRO A 134 0.41 11.47 13.34
CA PRO A 134 1.82 11.41 13.68
C PRO A 134 2.39 10.10 13.13
N PHE A 135 2.59 10.04 11.81
CA PHE A 135 3.40 8.99 11.22
C PHE A 135 4.46 9.64 10.35
N ILE A 136 5.48 10.13 11.06
CA ILE A 136 6.79 10.47 10.52
C ILE A 136 7.46 9.15 10.14
N TRP A 137 7.69 8.94 8.86
CA TRP A 137 8.92 8.38 8.30
C TRP A 137 9.21 9.08 6.98
#